data_AF-A0A849Z656-F1
#
_entry.id   AF-A0A849Z656-F1
#
_cell.length_a   1.000
_cell.length_b   1.000
_cell.length_c   1.000
_cell.angle_alpha   90.00
_cell.angle_beta   90.00
_cell.angle_gamma   90.00
#
_symmetry.space_group_name_H-M   'P 1'
#
loop_
_entity.id
_entity.type
_entity.pdbx_description
1 polymer ?
#
loop_
_entity_poly.entity_id
_entity_poly.type
_entity_poly.pdbx_seq_one_letter_code
_entity_poly.pdbx_strand_id
1 'polypeptide(L)'
;MGYRLLRRALGREKVLAEEVALALAWVFVGGGLVWLSTYLRGEMLLGFTAPWTWLAAAHFGAAGFGALTITALTCRAISDARALSMLRPLLLVHPAAYLVTAAGISGVELCNMLGAVAYEIIFVTQLGAFLFGRPDRIAMGPRLVVGLSLIVPVVTLVPSLAWAWGAPLFDLSGMIRYHGLVNAIGHVGVGLVAFGWGRPEAHSPLRT
;
A
#
# COMPACT_ATOMS: atom_id res chain seq x y z
N MET A 1 -3.51 -11.40 14.72
CA MET A 1 -3.59 -9.92 14.84
C MET A 1 -4.84 -9.36 14.15
N GLY A 2 -5.09 -9.67 12.86
CA GLY A 2 -6.24 -9.16 12.08
C GLY A 2 -7.61 -9.33 12.73
N TYR A 3 -7.92 -10.49 13.31
CA TYR A 3 -9.20 -10.71 14.03
C TYR A 3 -9.45 -9.71 15.17
N ARG A 4 -8.42 -9.35 15.95
CA ARG A 4 -8.56 -8.37 17.03
C ARG A 4 -8.84 -6.97 16.47
N LEU A 5 -8.21 -6.62 15.35
CA LEU A 5 -8.46 -5.35 14.65
C LEU A 5 -9.87 -5.30 14.06
N LEU A 6 -10.33 -6.41 13.46
CA LEU A 6 -11.69 -6.51 12.91
C LEU A 6 -12.75 -6.38 14.02
N ARG A 7 -12.59 -7.12 15.12
CA ARG A 7 -13.48 -7.00 16.28
C ARG A 7 -13.52 -5.57 16.81
N ARG A 8 -12.37 -4.90 16.89
CA ARG A 8 -12.30 -3.49 17.30
C ARG A 8 -12.97 -2.54 16.31
N ALA A 9 -12.83 -2.78 15.00
CA ALA A 9 -13.47 -1.98 13.95
C ALA A 9 -15.01 -2.08 14.02
N LEU A 10 -15.53 -3.29 14.24
CA LEU A 10 -16.96 -3.56 14.38
C LEU A 10 -17.54 -3.07 15.71
N GLY A 11 -16.71 -2.93 16.75
CA GLY A 11 -17.09 -2.41 18.06
C GLY A 11 -17.14 -0.87 18.15
N ARG A 12 -16.95 -0.14 17.05
CA ARG A 12 -17.06 1.33 17.02
C ARG A 12 -18.51 1.79 16.94
N GLU A 13 -18.78 3.01 17.40
CA GLU A 13 -20.09 3.64 17.22
C GLU A 13 -20.48 3.67 15.74
N LYS A 14 -19.54 4.16 14.91
CA LYS A 14 -19.61 4.14 13.46
C LYS A 14 -18.49 3.27 12.91
N VAL A 15 -18.85 2.27 12.12
CA VAL A 15 -17.86 1.46 11.39
C VAL A 15 -17.20 2.34 10.33
N LEU A 16 -15.87 2.36 10.34
CA LEU A 16 -15.05 3.18 9.43
C LEU A 16 -14.32 2.29 8.44
N ALA A 17 -14.31 2.69 7.17
CA ALA A 17 -13.65 1.94 6.09
C ALA A 17 -12.16 1.74 6.39
N GLU A 18 -11.48 2.76 6.91
CA GLU A 18 -10.06 2.71 7.29
C GLU A 18 -9.76 1.66 8.38
N GLU A 19 -10.70 1.37 9.28
CA GLU A 19 -10.51 0.37 10.34
C GLU A 19 -10.67 -1.05 9.79
N VAL A 20 -11.65 -1.25 8.91
CA VAL A 20 -11.86 -2.52 8.21
C VAL A 20 -10.67 -2.81 7.31
N ALA A 21 -10.20 -1.81 6.55
CA ALA A 21 -9.02 -1.92 5.70
C ALA A 21 -7.77 -2.35 6.47
N LEU A 22 -7.50 -1.76 7.64
CA LEU A 22 -6.38 -2.16 8.50
C LEU A 22 -6.49 -3.62 8.98
N ALA A 23 -7.71 -4.08 9.25
CA ALA A 23 -7.93 -5.47 9.65
C ALA A 23 -7.70 -6.43 8.48
N LEU A 24 -8.21 -6.07 7.29
CA LEU A 24 -8.12 -6.87 6.07
C LEU A 24 -6.74 -6.83 5.42
N ALA A 25 -5.91 -5.82 5.68
CA ALA A 25 -4.54 -5.74 5.16
C ALA A 25 -3.72 -7.00 5.48
N TRP A 26 -4.02 -7.69 6.58
CA TRP A 26 -3.39 -8.95 6.97
C TRP A 26 -3.61 -10.10 5.99
N VAL A 27 -4.66 -10.05 5.17
CA VAL A 27 -4.90 -11.06 4.12
C VAL A 27 -3.75 -11.07 3.11
N PHE A 28 -3.19 -9.90 2.77
CA PHE A 28 -2.06 -9.79 1.85
C PHE A 28 -0.77 -10.39 2.39
N VAL A 29 -0.60 -10.41 3.73
CA VAL A 29 0.51 -11.13 4.37
C VAL A 29 0.40 -12.63 4.08
N GLY A 30 -0.82 -13.20 4.14
CA GLY A 30 -1.06 -14.58 3.76
C GLY A 30 -0.65 -14.88 2.32
N GLY A 31 -0.99 -13.99 1.38
CA GLY A 31 -0.53 -14.06 -0.01
C GLY A 31 1.00 -14.08 -0.12
N GLY A 32 1.69 -13.16 0.56
CA GLY A 32 3.15 -13.13 0.60
C GLY A 32 3.78 -14.41 1.17
N LEU A 33 3.16 -15.00 2.20
CA LEU A 33 3.64 -16.26 2.79
C LEU A 33 3.52 -17.46 1.83
N VAL A 34 2.49 -17.51 0.98
CA VAL A 34 2.36 -18.54 -0.06
C VAL A 34 3.54 -18.47 -1.02
N TRP A 35 3.83 -17.28 -1.55
CA TRP A 35 4.97 -17.04 -2.44
C TRP A 35 6.32 -17.34 -1.78
N LEU A 36 6.48 -16.95 -0.50
CA LEU A 36 7.68 -17.26 0.27
C LEU A 36 7.86 -18.77 0.46
N SER A 37 6.78 -19.50 0.77
CA SER A 37 6.82 -20.96 0.90
C SER A 37 7.21 -21.63 -0.41
N THR A 38 6.67 -21.18 -1.55
CA THR A 38 7.08 -21.69 -2.87
C THR A 38 8.57 -21.46 -3.11
N TYR A 39 9.07 -20.25 -2.83
CA TYR A 39 10.49 -19.93 -2.95
C TYR A 39 11.37 -20.85 -2.10
N LEU A 40 11.02 -21.04 -0.83
CA LEU A 40 11.78 -21.89 0.10
C LEU A 40 11.81 -23.37 -0.31
N ARG A 41 10.82 -23.82 -1.12
CA ARG A 41 10.76 -25.17 -1.66
C ARG A 41 11.45 -25.32 -3.02
N GLY A 42 11.92 -24.22 -3.63
CA GLY A 42 12.47 -24.23 -4.98
C GLY A 42 11.42 -24.54 -6.06
N GLU A 43 10.14 -24.36 -5.75
CA GLU A 43 9.03 -24.66 -6.66
C GLU A 43 8.72 -23.48 -7.59
N MET A 44 7.96 -23.76 -8.65
CA MET A 44 7.41 -22.74 -9.53
C MET A 44 5.99 -22.37 -9.10
N LEU A 45 5.68 -21.08 -9.03
CA LEU A 45 4.32 -20.59 -8.79
C LEU A 45 3.93 -19.60 -9.88
N LEU A 46 2.85 -19.89 -10.62
CA LEU A 46 2.34 -19.06 -11.72
C LEU A 46 3.43 -18.68 -12.76
N GLY A 47 4.33 -19.62 -13.05
CA GLY A 47 5.43 -19.40 -14.02
C GLY A 47 6.70 -18.76 -13.42
N PHE A 48 6.70 -18.36 -12.15
CA PHE A 48 7.86 -17.76 -11.50
C PHE A 48 8.72 -18.80 -10.80
N THR A 49 10.03 -18.70 -10.97
CA THR A 49 11.07 -19.45 -10.23
C THR A 49 11.95 -18.49 -9.43
N ALA A 50 12.89 -19.02 -8.64
CA ALA A 50 13.88 -18.20 -7.96
C ALA A 50 14.72 -17.37 -8.96
N PRO A 51 15.07 -16.11 -8.66
CA PRO A 51 14.80 -15.36 -7.41
C PRO A 51 13.44 -14.62 -7.39
N TRP A 52 12.66 -14.73 -8.46
CA TRP A 52 11.47 -13.90 -8.68
C TRP A 52 10.31 -14.24 -7.75
N THR A 53 10.18 -15.50 -7.34
CA THR A 53 9.20 -15.94 -6.33
C THR A 53 9.40 -15.26 -4.97
N TRP A 54 10.65 -15.05 -4.55
CA TRP A 54 10.98 -14.28 -3.35
C TRP A 54 10.60 -12.81 -3.49
N LEU A 55 10.89 -12.21 -4.64
CA LEU A 55 10.58 -10.79 -4.88
C LEU A 55 9.07 -10.56 -4.97
N ALA A 56 8.32 -11.50 -5.55
CA ALA A 56 6.86 -11.49 -5.51
C ALA A 56 6.36 -11.58 -4.06
N ALA A 57 6.92 -12.46 -3.22
CA ALA A 57 6.55 -12.51 -1.80
C ALA A 57 6.77 -11.17 -1.07
N ALA A 58 7.92 -10.55 -1.29
CA ALA A 58 8.26 -9.24 -0.71
C ALA A 58 7.33 -8.12 -1.22
N HIS A 59 7.02 -8.13 -2.52
CA HIS A 59 6.10 -7.19 -3.14
C HIS A 59 4.68 -7.35 -2.60
N PHE A 60 4.21 -8.58 -2.39
CA PHE A 60 2.89 -8.89 -1.83
C PHE A 60 2.76 -8.36 -0.39
N GLY A 61 3.84 -8.48 0.41
CA GLY A 61 3.91 -7.87 1.73
C GLY A 61 3.93 -6.34 1.72
N ALA A 62 4.77 -5.72 0.89
CA ALA A 62 4.92 -4.27 0.87
C ALA A 62 3.74 -3.54 0.17
N ALA A 63 3.37 -3.96 -1.04
CA ALA A 63 2.34 -3.32 -1.84
C ALA A 63 0.91 -3.68 -1.40
N GLY A 64 0.70 -4.91 -0.91
CA GLY A 64 -0.60 -5.35 -0.41
C GLY A 64 -0.87 -4.88 1.02
N PHE A 65 -0.07 -5.36 1.98
CA PHE A 65 -0.26 -5.01 3.38
C PHE A 65 0.21 -3.59 3.70
N GLY A 66 1.42 -3.24 3.27
CA GLY A 66 2.06 -1.97 3.61
C GLY A 66 1.29 -0.76 3.07
N ALA A 67 1.10 -0.69 1.75
CA ALA A 67 0.43 0.45 1.11
C ALA A 67 -1.00 0.65 1.66
N LEU A 68 -1.81 -0.41 1.77
CA LEU A 68 -3.16 -0.31 2.33
C LEU A 68 -3.16 0.19 3.79
N THR A 69 -2.18 -0.27 4.57
CA THR A 69 -2.00 0.17 5.97
C THR A 69 -1.66 1.66 6.03
N ILE A 70 -0.71 2.11 5.20
CA ILE A 70 -0.34 3.53 5.13
C ILE A 70 -1.56 4.37 4.73
N THR A 71 -2.31 3.98 3.70
CA THR A 71 -3.52 4.71 3.26
C THR A 71 -4.58 4.80 4.35
N ALA A 72 -4.83 3.70 5.07
CA ALA A 72 -5.78 3.71 6.17
C ALA A 72 -5.33 4.60 7.35
N LEU A 73 -4.02 4.65 7.63
CA LEU A 73 -3.46 5.55 8.65
C LEU A 73 -3.44 7.01 8.18
N THR A 74 -3.20 7.26 6.89
CA THR A 74 -3.34 8.58 6.25
C THR A 74 -4.76 9.10 6.42
N CYS A 75 -5.78 8.26 6.21
CA CYS A 75 -7.16 8.64 6.51
C CYS A 75 -7.26 9.16 7.95
N ARG A 76 -6.80 8.41 8.95
CA ARG A 76 -6.88 8.83 10.36
C ARG A 76 -6.17 10.16 10.66
N ALA A 77 -5.12 10.52 9.92
CA ALA A 77 -4.37 11.75 10.14
C ALA A 77 -5.11 13.02 9.66
N ILE A 78 -6.02 12.88 8.70
CA ILE A 78 -6.69 13.96 7.95
C ILE A 78 -8.03 14.30 8.60
N SER A 79 -8.28 15.59 8.85
CA SER A 79 -9.57 16.06 9.39
C SER A 79 -10.54 16.56 8.31
N ASP A 80 -10.05 16.93 7.13
CA ASP A 80 -10.90 17.49 6.08
C ASP A 80 -11.83 16.44 5.46
N ALA A 81 -13.13 16.72 5.45
CA ALA A 81 -14.15 15.78 4.99
C ALA A 81 -14.07 15.48 3.48
N ARG A 82 -13.64 16.45 2.66
CA ARG A 82 -13.49 16.28 1.22
C ARG A 82 -12.28 15.43 0.89
N ALA A 83 -11.16 15.64 1.57
CA ALA A 83 -9.98 14.77 1.44
C ALA A 83 -10.32 13.32 1.88
N LEU A 84 -11.06 13.15 2.97
CA LEU A 84 -11.52 11.83 3.42
C LEU A 84 -12.47 11.15 2.43
N SER A 85 -13.37 11.90 1.78
CA SER A 85 -14.28 11.33 0.78
C SER A 85 -13.54 10.86 -0.48
N MET A 86 -12.40 11.47 -0.80
CA MET A 86 -11.51 11.03 -1.87
C MET A 86 -10.68 9.80 -1.47
N LEU A 87 -10.16 9.75 -0.23
CA LEU A 87 -9.29 8.67 0.23
C LEU A 87 -10.01 7.36 0.52
N ARG A 88 -11.20 7.42 1.12
CA ARG A 88 -11.90 6.21 1.56
C ARG A 88 -12.21 5.22 0.43
N PRO A 89 -12.65 5.66 -0.77
CA PRO A 89 -12.77 4.77 -1.91
C PRO A 89 -11.46 4.04 -2.25
N LEU A 90 -10.30 4.70 -2.11
CA LEU A 90 -9.00 4.10 -2.43
C LEU A 90 -8.68 2.87 -1.58
N LEU A 91 -9.25 2.76 -0.37
CA LEU A 91 -9.11 1.57 0.49
C LEU A 91 -9.69 0.31 -0.16
N LEU A 92 -10.67 0.46 -1.05
CA LEU A 92 -11.23 -0.62 -1.87
C LEU A 92 -10.47 -0.79 -3.19
N VAL A 93 -9.99 0.32 -3.75
CA VAL A 93 -9.20 0.30 -5.00
C VAL A 93 -7.85 -0.38 -4.79
N HIS A 94 -7.20 -0.25 -3.63
CA HIS A 94 -5.92 -0.91 -3.34
C HIS A 94 -5.95 -2.43 -3.56
N PRO A 95 -6.87 -3.20 -2.92
CA PRO A 95 -7.04 -4.63 -3.21
C PRO A 95 -7.28 -4.95 -4.69
N ALA A 96 -8.08 -4.13 -5.38
CA ALA A 96 -8.36 -4.35 -6.80
C ALA A 96 -7.12 -4.11 -7.67
N ALA A 97 -6.43 -2.97 -7.47
CA ALA A 97 -5.19 -2.63 -8.16
C ALA A 97 -4.12 -3.70 -7.95
N TYR A 98 -4.00 -4.21 -6.72
CA TYR A 98 -3.16 -5.34 -6.39
C TYR A 98 -3.47 -6.59 -7.21
N LEU A 99 -4.74 -7.01 -7.27
CA LEU A 99 -5.16 -8.20 -8.02
C LEU A 99 -4.91 -8.02 -9.52
N VAL A 100 -5.14 -6.81 -10.04
CA VAL A 100 -4.84 -6.46 -11.43
C VAL A 100 -3.33 -6.55 -11.67
N THR A 101 -2.48 -5.97 -10.82
CA THR A 101 -1.02 -6.08 -10.94
C THR A 101 -0.57 -7.55 -10.89
N ALA A 102 -1.13 -8.36 -9.99
CA ALA A 102 -0.82 -9.79 -9.91
C ALA A 102 -1.22 -10.56 -11.19
N ALA A 103 -2.36 -10.22 -11.80
CA ALA A 103 -2.78 -10.78 -13.08
C ALA A 103 -1.83 -10.37 -14.23
N GLY A 104 -1.34 -9.12 -14.20
CA GLY A 104 -0.34 -8.63 -15.16
C GLY A 104 0.97 -9.38 -15.09
N ILE A 105 1.47 -9.57 -13.86
CA ILE A 105 2.64 -10.40 -13.54
C ILE A 105 2.45 -11.83 -14.06
N SER A 106 1.23 -12.37 -13.99
CA SER A 106 0.90 -13.73 -14.47
C SER A 106 0.78 -13.85 -16.00
N GLY A 107 1.01 -12.77 -16.76
CA GLY A 107 1.07 -12.78 -18.22
C GLY A 107 -0.07 -12.03 -18.94
N VAL A 108 -0.99 -11.38 -18.22
CA VAL A 108 -2.05 -10.57 -18.84
C VAL A 108 -1.54 -9.15 -19.08
N GLU A 109 -0.97 -8.87 -20.27
CA GLU A 109 -0.25 -7.62 -20.55
C GLU A 109 -1.05 -6.34 -20.23
N LEU A 110 -2.34 -6.28 -20.59
CA LEU A 110 -3.22 -5.14 -20.26
C LEU A 110 -3.26 -4.85 -18.75
N CYS A 111 -3.19 -5.88 -17.91
CA CYS A 111 -3.21 -5.73 -16.47
C CYS A 111 -1.92 -5.13 -15.91
N ASN A 112 -0.78 -5.21 -16.61
CA ASN A 112 0.44 -4.49 -16.20
C ASN A 112 0.22 -2.98 -16.26
N MET A 113 -0.34 -2.49 -17.37
CA MET A 113 -0.67 -1.07 -17.53
C MET A 113 -1.75 -0.63 -16.55
N LEU A 114 -2.87 -1.35 -16.47
CA LEU A 114 -3.97 -0.98 -15.58
C LEU A 114 -3.54 -0.98 -14.10
N GLY A 115 -2.74 -1.96 -13.69
CA GLY A 115 -2.21 -2.04 -12.33
C GLY A 115 -1.30 -0.86 -11.99
N ALA A 116 -0.34 -0.55 -12.87
CA ALA A 116 0.58 0.57 -12.67
C ALA A 116 -0.16 1.93 -12.60
N VAL A 117 -1.11 2.16 -13.52
CA VAL A 117 -1.94 3.38 -13.53
C VAL A 117 -2.80 3.48 -12.30
N ALA A 118 -3.45 2.38 -11.88
CA ALA A 118 -4.29 2.38 -10.70
C ALA A 118 -3.49 2.76 -9.44
N TYR A 119 -2.31 2.17 -9.26
CA TYR A 119 -1.44 2.52 -8.13
C TYR A 119 -0.94 3.96 -8.21
N GLU A 120 -0.60 4.48 -9.39
CA GLU A 120 -0.19 5.88 -9.54
C GLU A 120 -1.31 6.83 -9.11
N ILE A 121 -2.53 6.61 -9.60
CA ILE A 121 -3.70 7.39 -9.21
C ILE A 121 -3.92 7.32 -7.70
N ILE A 122 -3.81 6.14 -7.11
CA ILE A 122 -3.95 5.95 -5.66
C ILE A 122 -2.94 6.79 -4.90
N PHE A 123 -1.65 6.69 -5.22
CA PHE A 123 -0.60 7.37 -4.47
C PHE A 123 -0.58 8.88 -4.69
N VAL A 124 -0.83 9.35 -5.91
CA VAL A 124 -0.98 10.79 -6.20
C VAL A 124 -2.18 11.37 -5.46
N THR A 125 -3.33 10.67 -5.49
CA THR A 125 -4.53 11.11 -4.75
C THR A 125 -4.27 11.10 -3.25
N GLN A 126 -3.56 10.10 -2.75
CA GLN A 126 -3.22 9.99 -1.33
C GLN A 126 -2.29 11.12 -0.88
N LEU A 127 -1.23 11.41 -1.64
CA LEU A 127 -0.33 12.51 -1.37
C LEU A 127 -1.08 13.85 -1.40
N GLY A 128 -1.88 14.09 -2.43
CA GLY A 128 -2.69 15.31 -2.53
C GLY A 128 -3.65 15.46 -1.35
N ALA A 129 -4.39 14.41 -1.01
CA ALA A 129 -5.29 14.42 0.14
C ALA A 129 -4.54 14.65 1.45
N PHE A 130 -3.32 14.14 1.62
CA PHE A 130 -2.52 14.39 2.81
C PHE A 130 -2.01 15.84 2.90
N LEU A 131 -1.53 16.40 1.78
CA LEU A 131 -0.99 17.76 1.76
C LEU A 131 -2.10 18.82 1.96
N PHE A 132 -3.27 18.60 1.36
CA PHE A 132 -4.35 19.59 1.37
C PHE A 132 -5.48 19.28 2.37
N GLY A 133 -5.54 18.06 2.90
CA GLY A 133 -6.63 17.58 3.75
C GLY A 133 -6.51 17.90 5.24
N ARG A 134 -5.64 18.84 5.63
CA ARG A 134 -5.40 19.22 7.02
C ARG A 134 -5.01 18.00 7.89
N PRO A 135 -3.78 17.49 7.78
CA PRO A 135 -3.30 16.37 8.57
C PRO A 135 -2.99 16.77 10.03
N ASP A 136 -3.93 17.46 10.69
CA ASP A 136 -3.78 18.07 12.00
C ASP A 136 -3.91 17.08 13.17
N ARG A 137 -4.36 15.84 12.90
CA ARG A 137 -4.49 14.76 13.89
C ARG A 137 -3.17 14.01 14.18
N ILE A 138 -2.06 14.49 13.64
CA ILE A 138 -0.70 13.98 13.86
C ILE A 138 0.25 15.15 14.11
N ALA A 139 1.22 14.99 15.03
CA ALA A 139 2.20 16.01 15.36
C ALA A 139 3.11 16.38 14.16
N MET A 140 3.66 17.59 14.15
CA MET A 140 4.40 18.14 13.00
C MET A 140 5.61 17.27 12.58
N GLY A 141 6.41 16.77 13.52
CA GLY A 141 7.58 15.93 13.20
C GLY A 141 7.18 14.67 12.41
N PRO A 142 6.36 13.77 12.98
CA PRO A 142 5.83 12.61 12.26
C PRO A 142 5.09 12.96 10.97
N ARG A 143 4.36 14.08 10.93
CA ARG A 143 3.65 14.55 9.74
C ARG A 143 4.57 14.79 8.55
N LEU A 144 5.72 15.44 8.77
CA LEU A 144 6.71 15.67 7.72
C LEU A 144 7.28 14.35 7.20
N VAL A 145 7.55 13.40 8.10
CA VAL A 145 8.06 12.07 7.74
C VAL A 145 7.03 11.28 6.93
N VAL A 146 5.74 11.33 7.29
CA VAL A 146 4.65 10.76 6.47
C VAL A 146 4.62 11.42 5.10
N GLY A 147 4.68 12.75 5.02
CA GLY A 147 4.71 13.47 3.75
C GLY A 147 5.84 12.99 2.82
N LEU A 148 7.05 12.83 3.36
CA LEU A 148 8.19 12.25 2.64
C LEU A 148 7.91 10.82 2.18
N SER A 149 7.33 9.99 3.06
CA SER A 149 6.99 8.60 2.72
C SER A 149 5.94 8.50 1.61
N LEU A 150 5.02 9.47 1.50
CA LEU A 150 3.99 9.52 0.46
C LEU A 150 4.52 10.03 -0.89
N ILE A 151 5.62 10.77 -0.91
CA ILE A 151 6.29 11.19 -2.17
C ILE A 151 6.98 10.00 -2.84
N VAL A 152 7.56 9.10 -2.04
CA VAL A 152 8.31 7.94 -2.54
C VAL A 152 7.56 7.13 -3.61
N PRO A 153 6.32 6.63 -3.39
CA PRO A 153 5.65 5.80 -4.38
C PRO A 153 5.29 6.57 -5.65
N VAL A 154 4.99 7.87 -5.55
CA VAL A 154 4.71 8.73 -6.72
C VAL A 154 5.95 8.82 -7.61
N VAL A 155 7.12 9.08 -7.04
CA VAL A 155 8.36 9.19 -7.83
C VAL A 155 8.78 7.82 -8.38
N THR A 156 8.72 6.80 -7.54
CA THR A 156 9.23 5.47 -7.90
C THR A 156 8.29 4.67 -8.80
N LEU A 157 7.06 5.10 -9.03
CA LEU A 157 6.16 4.50 -10.02
C LEU A 157 6.42 4.99 -11.44
N VAL A 158 7.14 6.09 -11.65
CA VAL A 158 7.52 6.56 -13.00
C VAL A 158 8.23 5.46 -13.81
N PRO A 159 9.24 4.74 -13.29
CA PRO A 159 9.81 3.57 -13.96
C PRO A 159 8.81 2.44 -14.22
N SER A 160 7.85 2.22 -13.33
CA SER A 160 6.81 1.17 -13.49
C SER A 160 5.85 1.50 -14.61
N LEU A 161 5.43 2.76 -14.72
CA LEU A 161 4.63 3.24 -15.85
C LEU A 161 5.42 3.14 -17.16
N ALA A 162 6.66 3.61 -17.17
CA ALA A 162 7.51 3.51 -18.35
C ALA A 162 7.69 2.04 -18.81
N TRP A 163 7.87 1.13 -17.86
CA TRP A 163 7.91 -0.31 -18.12
C TRP A 163 6.59 -0.82 -18.71
N ALA A 164 5.44 -0.46 -18.11
CA ALA A 164 4.14 -0.91 -18.56
C ALA A 164 3.74 -0.40 -19.96
N TRP A 165 4.36 0.69 -20.42
CA TRP A 165 4.22 1.23 -21.77
C TRP A 165 5.26 0.73 -22.77
N GLY A 166 6.08 -0.27 -22.39
CA GLY A 166 7.11 -0.83 -23.27
C GLY A 166 8.33 0.08 -23.48
N ALA A 167 8.53 1.09 -22.62
CA ALA A 167 9.66 2.01 -22.65
C ALA A 167 10.45 1.95 -21.32
N PRO A 168 11.02 0.78 -20.94
CA PRO A 168 11.64 0.60 -19.64
C PRO A 168 12.83 1.54 -19.43
N LEU A 169 12.81 2.29 -18.31
CA LEU A 169 13.92 3.17 -17.91
C LEU A 169 15.07 2.41 -17.24
N PHE A 170 14.74 1.26 -16.64
CA PHE A 170 15.68 0.39 -15.94
C PHE A 170 15.52 -1.03 -16.44
N ASP A 171 16.55 -1.85 -16.27
CA ASP A 171 16.40 -3.30 -16.36
C ASP A 171 15.65 -3.85 -15.12
N LEU A 172 15.40 -5.15 -15.10
CA LEU A 172 14.65 -5.77 -14.00
C LEU A 172 15.37 -5.63 -12.65
N SER A 173 16.70 -5.68 -12.63
CA SER A 173 17.50 -5.46 -11.42
C SER A 173 17.34 -4.03 -10.90
N GLY A 174 17.37 -3.04 -11.79
CA GLY A 174 17.12 -1.64 -11.49
C GLY A 174 15.70 -1.40 -11.00
N MET A 175 14.69 -2.03 -11.60
CA MET A 175 13.30 -1.96 -11.11
C MET A 175 13.18 -2.44 -9.66
N ILE A 176 13.85 -3.54 -9.30
CA ILE A 176 13.83 -4.03 -7.92
C ILE A 176 14.50 -3.03 -6.97
N ARG A 177 15.66 -2.50 -7.35
CA ARG A 177 16.42 -1.59 -6.48
C ARG A 177 15.74 -0.25 -6.31
N TYR A 178 15.28 0.37 -7.41
CA TYR A 178 14.74 1.73 -7.40
C TYR A 178 13.25 1.81 -7.16
N HIS A 179 12.46 0.86 -7.69
CA HIS A 179 11.02 0.83 -7.46
C HIS A 179 10.67 -0.05 -6.26
N GLY A 180 11.10 -1.32 -6.25
CA GLY A 180 10.71 -2.27 -5.20
C GLY A 180 11.23 -1.90 -3.81
N LEU A 181 12.56 -1.83 -3.64
CA LEU A 181 13.22 -1.65 -2.35
C LEU A 181 12.97 -0.24 -1.78
N VAL A 182 13.03 0.79 -2.62
CA VAL A 182 12.74 2.17 -2.19
C VAL A 182 11.29 2.31 -1.74
N ASN A 183 10.31 1.67 -2.39
CA ASN A 183 8.94 1.65 -1.87
C ASN A 183 8.83 0.90 -0.54
N ALA A 184 9.42 -0.29 -0.44
CA ALA A 184 9.36 -1.07 0.79
C ALA A 184 9.93 -0.31 2.00
N ILE A 185 11.11 0.32 1.83
CA ILE A 185 11.78 1.05 2.91
C ILE A 185 11.20 2.46 3.05
N GLY A 186 11.21 3.24 1.97
CA GLY A 186 10.90 4.66 1.96
C GLY A 186 9.41 4.99 2.04
N HIS A 187 8.54 4.19 1.44
CA HIS A 187 7.09 4.40 1.58
C HIS A 187 6.56 3.70 2.83
N VAL A 188 6.70 2.37 2.88
CA VAL A 188 6.08 1.54 3.91
C VAL A 188 6.88 1.63 5.21
N GLY A 189 8.19 1.36 5.20
CA GLY A 189 9.01 1.36 6.41
C GLY A 189 9.00 2.71 7.13
N VAL A 190 9.38 3.78 6.44
CA VAL A 190 9.40 5.15 6.97
C VAL A 190 8.00 5.61 7.38
N GLY A 191 6.97 5.32 6.58
CA GLY A 191 5.59 5.65 6.91
C GLY A 191 5.10 4.96 8.19
N LEU A 192 5.39 3.67 8.35
CA LEU A 192 5.04 2.91 9.55
C LEU A 192 5.78 3.42 10.79
N VAL A 193 7.07 3.79 10.66
CA VAL A 193 7.83 4.41 11.76
C VAL A 193 7.20 5.75 12.14
N ALA A 194 6.85 6.59 11.16
CA ALA A 194 6.21 7.88 11.41
C ALA A 194 4.87 7.72 12.14
N PHE A 195 4.02 6.81 11.69
CA PHE A 195 2.76 6.50 12.38
C PHE A 195 2.93 5.74 13.69
N GLY A 196 4.05 5.05 13.90
CA GLY A 196 4.43 4.50 15.20
C GLY A 196 4.80 5.60 16.20
N TRP A 197 5.48 6.63 15.74
CA TRP A 197 5.89 7.79 16.54
C TRP A 197 4.72 8.74 16.86
N GLY A 198 3.84 9.01 15.89
CA GLY A 198 2.75 9.96 16.00
C GLY A 198 1.39 9.38 15.66
N ARG A 199 1.03 8.23 16.26
CA ARG A 199 -0.16 7.47 15.85
C ARG A 199 -1.46 8.29 15.98
N PRO A 200 -2.16 8.57 14.87
CA PRO A 200 -3.44 9.27 14.93
C PRO A 200 -4.55 8.34 15.45
N GLU A 201 -5.45 8.92 16.24
CA GLU A 201 -6.64 8.22 16.72
C GLU A 201 -7.63 7.94 15.58
N ALA A 202 -8.51 6.95 15.77
CA ALA A 202 -9.60 6.73 14.81
C ALA A 202 -10.61 7.88 14.85
N HIS A 203 -11.39 8.08 13.79
CA HIS A 203 -12.42 9.12 13.73
C HIS A 203 -13.71 8.80 14.50
N SER A 204 -13.86 7.57 14.99
CA SER A 204 -15.05 7.13 15.71
C SER A 204 -14.61 6.42 16.99
N PRO A 205 -15.20 6.72 18.16
CA PRO A 205 -14.86 6.05 19.41
C PRO A 205 -15.35 4.60 19.43
N LEU A 206 -14.89 3.85 20.44
CA LEU A 206 -15.44 2.52 20.74
C LEU A 206 -16.76 2.68 21.50
N ARG A 207 -17.71 1.77 21.25
CA ARG A 207 -18.92 1.67 22.08
C ARG A 207 -18.48 1.25 23.49
N THR A 208 -18.84 2.06 24.48
CA THR A 208 -18.69 1.77 25.91
C THR A 208 -19.72 0.75 26.37
#